data_AF-A0A1H9S2Y6-F1
#
_entry.id   AF-A0A1H9S2Y6-F1
#
_cell.length_a   1.000
_cell.length_b   1.000
_cell.length_c   1.000
_cell.angle_alpha   90.00
_cell.angle_beta   90.00
_cell.angle_gamma   90.00
#
_symmetry.space_group_name_H-M   'P 1'
#
loop_
_entity.id
_entity.type
_entity.pdbx_description
1 polymer ?
#
loop_
_entity_poly.entity_id
_entity_poly.type
_entity_poly.pdbx_seq_one_letter_code
_entity_poly.pdbx_strand_id
1 'polypeptide(L)'
;MNDFKKTLINEEGLSMIEILAAVVILGIALLQLSSLMYQNFIAIDQNKLKEEAIFVREDIKEWLTYRAQNQDVANLNTYALLWEFNNAGTYTEEQTMRRKHFILDETGIQVDVNTGENIYGEIAREASAERGELVSKVRYDFSGSLLPDALQQDPYNKYYIGEYIDSEADEPLFLVKILVEPKDILNKKYDARTGGVGLNILIYSKETGKLLTETYLNFVAAY
;
A
#
# COMPACT_ATOMS: atom_id res chain seq x y z
N MET A 1 -53.34 16.58 -58.23
CA MET A 1 -52.02 16.92 -57.65
C MET A 1 -52.18 17.84 -56.44
N ASN A 2 -52.91 17.39 -55.40
CA ASN A 2 -53.02 18.14 -54.13
C ASN A 2 -53.36 17.28 -52.90
N ASP A 3 -53.75 16.01 -53.05
CA ASP A 3 -54.07 15.17 -51.88
C ASP A 3 -52.87 14.48 -51.25
N PHE A 4 -51.76 14.32 -51.97
CA PHE A 4 -50.51 13.78 -51.40
C PHE A 4 -49.79 14.77 -50.47
N LYS A 5 -50.15 16.06 -50.53
CA LYS A 5 -49.55 17.12 -49.71
C LYS A 5 -50.28 17.35 -48.39
N LYS A 6 -51.50 16.80 -48.23
CA LYS A 6 -52.30 16.90 -47.00
C LYS A 6 -52.03 15.79 -45.99
N THR A 7 -51.53 14.63 -46.43
CA THR A 7 -51.21 13.52 -45.52
C THR A 7 -49.94 13.73 -44.70
N LEU A 8 -49.21 14.83 -44.92
CA LEU A 8 -47.98 15.18 -44.21
C LEU A 8 -48.17 16.26 -43.15
N ILE A 9 -49.36 16.86 -43.08
CA ILE A 9 -49.61 18.02 -42.22
C ILE A 9 -50.95 17.84 -41.52
N ASN A 10 -50.86 17.58 -40.23
CA ASN A 10 -51.91 17.58 -39.21
C ASN A 10 -52.63 16.26 -38.92
N GLU A 11 -52.27 15.79 -37.72
CA GLU A 11 -53.03 15.01 -36.72
C GLU A 11 -52.78 13.49 -36.68
N GLU A 12 -52.23 13.08 -35.53
CA GLU A 12 -52.13 11.72 -34.94
C GLU A 12 -50.85 10.88 -35.09
N GLY A 13 -49.71 11.42 -35.52
CA GLY A 13 -48.45 10.68 -35.42
C GLY A 13 -47.21 11.54 -35.56
N LEU A 14 -46.20 11.29 -34.72
CA LEU A 14 -44.84 11.78 -34.93
C LEU A 14 -44.44 11.50 -36.39
N SER A 15 -43.93 12.50 -37.10
CA SER A 15 -43.39 12.27 -38.43
C SER A 15 -42.26 11.25 -38.35
N MET A 16 -42.07 10.44 -39.39
CA MET A 16 -41.04 9.39 -39.39
C MET A 16 -39.63 9.94 -39.07
N ILE A 17 -39.36 11.19 -39.45
CA ILE A 17 -38.12 11.90 -39.14
C ILE A 17 -38.02 12.22 -37.64
N GLU A 18 -39.11 12.68 -37.01
CA GLU A 18 -39.14 12.95 -35.56
C GLU A 18 -39.03 11.68 -34.74
N ILE A 19 -39.63 10.56 -35.17
CA ILE A 19 -39.44 9.25 -34.54
C ILE A 19 -37.97 8.84 -34.62
N LEU A 20 -37.36 8.96 -35.80
CA LEU A 20 -35.96 8.58 -35.99
C LEU A 20 -35.02 9.46 -35.15
N ALA A 21 -35.27 10.77 -35.13
CA ALA A 21 -34.50 11.71 -34.31
C ALA A 21 -34.67 11.41 -32.80
N ALA A 22 -35.88 11.11 -32.34
CA ALA A 22 -36.14 10.74 -30.96
C ALA A 22 -35.42 9.43 -30.57
N VAL A 23 -35.42 8.41 -31.44
CA VAL A 23 -34.68 7.16 -31.20
C VAL A 23 -33.16 7.39 -31.14
N VAL A 24 -32.61 8.23 -32.01
CA VAL A 24 -31.18 8.57 -31.99
C VAL A 24 -30.81 9.33 -30.71
N ILE A 25 -31.61 10.33 -30.33
CA ILE A 25 -31.40 11.11 -29.10
C ILE A 25 -31.49 10.18 -27.87
N LEU A 26 -32.51 9.31 -27.82
CA LEU A 26 -32.69 8.35 -26.73
C LEU A 26 -31.51 7.37 -26.66
N GLY A 27 -31.05 6.85 -27.80
CA GLY A 27 -29.90 5.95 -27.86
C GLY A 27 -28.62 6.60 -27.33
N ILE A 28 -28.33 7.84 -27.75
CA ILE A 28 -27.17 8.60 -27.25
C ILE A 28 -27.31 8.87 -25.75
N ALA A 29 -28.50 9.28 -25.29
CA ALA A 29 -28.75 9.56 -23.88
C ALA A 29 -28.58 8.32 -23.00
N LEU A 30 -29.07 7.16 -23.44
CA LEU A 30 -28.91 5.89 -22.71
C LEU A 30 -27.44 5.44 -22.65
N LEU A 31 -26.68 5.60 -23.74
CA LEU A 31 -25.25 5.30 -23.75
C LEU A 31 -24.48 6.22 -22.79
N GLN A 32 -24.81 7.51 -22.76
CA GLN A 32 -24.22 8.46 -21.83
C GLN A 32 -24.57 8.12 -20.38
N LEU A 33 -25.84 7.81 -20.08
CA LEU A 33 -26.26 7.38 -18.75
C LEU A 33 -25.53 6.12 -18.30
N SER A 34 -25.41 5.11 -19.19
CA SER A 34 -24.67 3.89 -18.89
C SER A 34 -23.19 4.17 -18.60
N SER A 35 -22.56 5.07 -19.37
CA SER A 35 -21.16 5.47 -19.14
C SER A 35 -20.99 6.18 -17.79
N LEU A 36 -21.89 7.10 -17.46
CA LEU A 36 -21.87 7.81 -16.17
C LEU A 36 -22.11 6.86 -14.99
N MET A 37 -23.05 5.92 -15.11
CA MET A 37 -23.30 4.91 -14.08
C MET A 37 -22.07 4.02 -13.85
N TYR A 38 -21.42 3.57 -14.93
CA TYR A 38 -20.20 2.78 -14.83
C TYR A 38 -19.05 3.56 -14.17
N GLN A 39 -18.84 4.81 -14.55
CA GLN A 39 -17.83 5.68 -13.92
C GLN A 39 -18.14 5.92 -12.43
N ASN A 40 -19.41 6.11 -12.08
CA ASN A 40 -19.83 6.31 -10.70
C ASN A 40 -19.58 5.05 -9.85
N PHE A 41 -19.92 3.87 -10.37
CA PHE A 41 -19.63 2.59 -9.71
C PHE A 41 -18.13 2.42 -9.43
N ILE A 42 -17.27 2.68 -10.42
CA ILE A 42 -15.81 2.64 -10.24
C ILE A 42 -15.36 3.65 -9.17
N ALA A 43 -15.92 4.86 -9.17
CA ALA A 43 -15.55 5.88 -8.20
C ALA A 43 -15.93 5.48 -6.76
N ILE A 44 -17.11 4.89 -6.58
CA ILE A 44 -17.56 4.37 -5.27
C ILE A 44 -16.61 3.26 -4.79
N ASP A 45 -16.31 2.30 -5.66
CA ASP A 45 -15.45 1.18 -5.33
C ASP A 45 -14.03 1.63 -4.96
N GLN A 46 -13.47 2.57 -5.74
CA GLN A 46 -12.16 3.17 -5.43
C GLN A 46 -12.17 3.99 -4.12
N ASN A 47 -13.27 4.66 -3.79
CA ASN A 47 -13.39 5.39 -2.53
C ASN A 47 -13.45 4.41 -1.35
N LYS A 48 -14.23 3.33 -1.47
CA LYS A 48 -14.30 2.29 -0.45
C LYS A 48 -12.93 1.65 -0.22
N LEU A 49 -12.22 1.29 -1.29
CA LEU A 49 -10.87 0.73 -1.19
C LEU A 49 -9.88 1.70 -0.52
N LYS A 50 -10.02 3.00 -0.74
CA LYS A 50 -9.19 4.01 -0.06
C LYS A 50 -9.56 4.19 1.42
N GLU A 51 -10.84 4.12 1.76
CA GLU A 51 -11.29 4.17 3.15
C GLU A 51 -10.74 2.97 3.94
N GLU A 52 -10.83 1.77 3.36
CA GLU A 52 -10.24 0.55 3.94
C GLU A 52 -8.72 0.66 4.04
N ALA A 53 -8.04 1.20 3.02
CA ALA A 53 -6.60 1.44 3.08
C ALA A 53 -6.20 2.45 4.17
N ILE A 54 -7.03 3.47 4.45
CA ILE A 54 -6.83 4.40 5.57
C ILE A 54 -6.96 3.66 6.91
N PHE A 55 -7.91 2.75 7.04
CA PHE A 55 -8.03 1.92 8.24
C PHE A 55 -6.77 1.08 8.48
N VAL A 56 -6.29 0.36 7.46
CA VAL A 56 -5.03 -0.41 7.51
C VAL A 56 -3.86 0.46 7.95
N ARG A 57 -3.76 1.66 7.38
CA ARG A 57 -2.70 2.61 7.70
C ARG A 57 -2.73 3.04 9.17
N GLU A 58 -3.91 3.37 9.71
CA GLU A 58 -4.02 3.77 11.11
C GLU A 58 -3.80 2.59 12.06
N ASP A 59 -4.23 1.38 11.71
CA ASP A 59 -3.98 0.17 12.51
C ASP A 59 -2.46 -0.12 12.63
N ILE A 60 -1.71 -0.08 11.51
CA ILE A 60 -0.26 -0.25 11.53
C ILE A 60 0.43 0.85 12.36
N LYS A 61 -0.04 2.09 12.22
CA LYS A 61 0.50 3.23 12.97
C LYS A 61 0.25 3.09 14.46
N GLU A 62 -0.96 2.67 14.86
CA GLU A 62 -1.30 2.41 16.25
C GLU A 62 -0.44 1.28 16.83
N TRP A 63 -0.32 0.17 16.10
CA TRP A 63 0.53 -0.97 16.46
C TRP A 63 1.99 -0.54 16.65
N LEU A 64 2.55 0.26 15.74
CA LEU A 64 3.91 0.81 15.85
C LEU A 64 4.12 1.74 17.05
N THR A 65 3.05 2.36 17.56
CA THR A 65 3.11 3.20 18.77
C THR A 65 2.93 2.43 20.07
N TYR A 66 2.60 1.13 20.00
CA TYR A 66 2.39 0.32 21.18
C TYR A 66 3.71 0.01 21.89
N ARG A 67 3.83 0.49 23.13
CA ARG A 67 5.10 0.43 23.90
C ARG A 67 5.64 -0.98 24.07
N ALA A 68 4.78 -1.99 24.26
CA ALA A 68 5.24 -3.35 24.55
C ALA A 68 5.96 -4.00 23.36
N GLN A 69 5.67 -3.56 22.13
CA GLN A 69 6.28 -4.10 20.91
C GLN A 69 7.45 -3.26 20.41
N ASN A 70 7.68 -2.09 21.01
CA ASN A 70 8.67 -1.13 20.51
C ASN A 70 10.10 -1.71 20.48
N GLN A 71 10.49 -2.44 21.52
CA GLN A 71 11.81 -3.07 21.58
C GLN A 71 11.95 -4.20 20.56
N ASP A 72 10.91 -5.01 20.41
CA ASP A 72 10.86 -6.10 19.44
C ASP A 72 10.97 -5.57 18.00
N VAL A 73 10.21 -4.52 17.68
CA VAL A 73 10.28 -3.82 16.39
C VAL A 73 11.65 -3.16 16.16
N ALA A 74 12.26 -2.59 17.21
CA ALA A 74 13.61 -2.04 17.12
C ALA A 74 14.67 -3.14 16.86
N ASN A 75 14.51 -4.31 17.48
CA ASN A 75 15.37 -5.48 17.29
C ASN A 75 15.29 -6.03 15.86
N LEU A 76 14.09 -6.07 15.28
CA LEU A 76 13.87 -6.41 13.87
C LEU A 76 14.48 -5.39 12.89
N ASN A 77 14.73 -4.15 13.33
CA ASN A 77 15.21 -3.06 12.48
C ASN A 77 16.55 -2.48 12.93
N THR A 78 17.38 -3.30 13.57
CA THR A 78 18.70 -2.91 14.08
C THR A 78 19.54 -2.20 13.00
N TYR A 79 19.54 -2.70 11.77
CA TYR A 79 20.31 -2.10 10.68
C TYR A 79 19.82 -0.72 10.24
N ALA A 80 18.50 -0.49 10.25
CA ALA A 80 17.91 0.82 9.94
C ALA A 80 18.14 1.84 11.06
N LEU A 81 18.29 1.37 12.31
CA LEU A 81 18.50 2.21 13.50
C LEU A 81 19.98 2.47 13.83
N LEU A 82 20.92 1.67 13.33
CA LEU A 82 22.37 1.88 13.51
C LEU A 82 22.92 2.81 12.43
N TRP A 83 22.72 4.12 12.57
CA TRP A 83 23.25 5.12 11.63
C TRP A 83 24.69 5.51 11.97
N GLU A 84 25.67 4.74 11.50
CA GLU A 84 27.07 5.11 11.70
C GLU A 84 27.48 6.21 10.72
N PHE A 85 27.65 7.43 11.24
CA PHE A 85 28.09 8.62 10.51
C PHE A 85 29.41 8.41 9.71
N ASN A 86 30.24 7.44 10.09
CA ASN A 86 31.55 7.19 9.49
C ASN A 86 31.56 6.15 8.35
N ASN A 87 30.47 5.41 8.13
CA ASN A 87 30.45 4.28 7.17
C ASN A 87 29.58 4.51 5.92
N ALA A 88 29.02 5.72 5.75
CA ALA A 88 28.16 6.06 4.61
C ALA A 88 28.83 5.91 3.22
N GLY A 89 30.15 5.81 3.15
CA GLY A 89 30.91 5.60 1.91
C GLY A 89 31.24 4.14 1.59
N THR A 90 30.83 3.16 2.42
CA THR A 90 31.29 1.75 2.29
C THR A 90 30.14 0.74 2.21
N TYR A 91 28.89 1.20 2.20
CA TYR A 91 27.74 0.30 2.09
C TYR A 91 27.54 -0.18 0.66
N THR A 92 27.19 -1.46 0.51
CA THR A 92 26.68 -1.99 -0.77
C THR A 92 25.31 -1.38 -1.09
N GLU A 93 24.87 -1.54 -2.32
CA GLU A 93 23.54 -1.08 -2.75
C GLU A 93 22.43 -1.75 -1.92
N GLU A 94 22.52 -3.07 -1.70
CA GLU A 94 21.60 -3.86 -0.89
C GLU A 94 21.53 -3.36 0.56
N GLN A 95 22.68 -3.08 1.17
CA GLN A 95 22.76 -2.50 2.52
C GLN A 95 22.12 -1.11 2.57
N THR A 96 22.32 -0.30 1.55
CA THR A 96 21.70 1.03 1.44
C THR A 96 20.19 0.90 1.32
N MET A 97 19.70 -0.08 0.54
CA MET A 97 18.28 -0.35 0.39
C MET A 97 17.66 -0.86 1.70
N ARG A 98 18.28 -1.83 2.40
CA ARG A 98 17.77 -2.33 3.67
C ARG A 98 17.60 -1.25 4.72
N ARG A 99 18.53 -0.29 4.80
CA ARG A 99 18.48 0.84 5.74
C ARG A 99 17.31 1.78 5.51
N LYS A 100 16.84 1.88 4.26
CA LYS A 100 15.70 2.72 3.88
C LYS A 100 14.35 2.04 4.12
N HIS A 101 14.33 0.79 4.58
CA HIS A 101 13.10 0.04 4.76
C HIS A 101 12.97 -0.48 6.18
N PHE A 102 11.75 -0.46 6.68
CA PHE A 102 11.39 -0.94 8.00
C PHE A 102 10.51 -2.19 7.88
N ILE A 103 10.87 -3.26 8.57
CA ILE A 103 10.12 -4.53 8.58
C ILE A 103 9.30 -4.63 9.86
N LEU A 104 8.10 -5.21 9.78
CA LEU A 104 7.20 -5.34 10.94
C LEU A 104 7.12 -6.76 11.54
N ASP A 105 7.73 -7.73 10.88
CA ASP A 105 7.55 -9.15 11.19
C ASP A 105 8.80 -9.97 10.85
N GLU A 106 9.00 -11.11 11.51
CA GLU A 106 10.14 -12.02 11.28
C GLU A 106 10.21 -12.52 9.85
N THR A 107 9.06 -12.67 9.18
CA THR A 107 9.02 -13.09 7.78
C THR A 107 9.76 -12.12 6.85
N GLY A 108 9.99 -10.88 7.29
CA GLY A 108 10.79 -9.88 6.59
C GLY A 108 12.30 -9.97 6.84
N ILE A 109 12.78 -10.90 7.67
CA ILE A 109 14.21 -11.11 7.93
C ILE A 109 14.83 -11.89 6.77
N GLN A 110 15.87 -11.34 6.16
CA GLN A 110 16.63 -12.02 5.13
C GLN A 110 17.74 -12.86 5.77
N VAL A 111 17.81 -14.13 5.40
CA VAL A 111 18.77 -15.11 5.93
C VAL A 111 19.70 -15.59 4.83
N ASP A 112 20.98 -15.79 5.16
CA ASP A 112 21.91 -16.44 4.25
C ASP A 112 21.56 -17.92 4.13
N VAL A 113 21.39 -18.39 2.90
CA VAL A 113 20.96 -19.77 2.60
C VAL A 113 21.97 -20.82 3.09
N ASN A 114 23.25 -20.46 3.17
CA ASN A 114 24.34 -21.39 3.52
C ASN A 114 24.56 -21.47 5.03
N THR A 115 24.43 -20.35 5.75
CA THR A 115 24.69 -20.30 7.20
C THR A 115 23.43 -20.29 8.05
N GLY A 116 22.28 -19.90 7.47
CA GLY A 116 21.05 -19.66 8.20
C GLY A 116 21.10 -18.41 9.09
N GLU A 117 22.16 -17.60 8.99
CA GLU A 117 22.34 -16.39 9.78
C GLU A 117 21.63 -15.19 9.13
N ASN A 118 21.13 -14.28 9.97
CA ASN A 118 20.44 -13.07 9.52
C ASN A 118 21.43 -12.11 8.87
N ILE A 119 21.19 -11.72 7.61
CA ILE A 119 22.12 -10.97 6.77
C ILE A 119 22.43 -9.57 7.36
N TYR A 120 21.43 -8.93 7.97
CA TYR A 120 21.57 -7.55 8.49
C TYR A 120 21.49 -7.48 10.03
N GLY A 121 21.69 -8.61 10.71
CA GLY A 121 21.74 -8.66 12.17
C GLY A 121 20.40 -8.38 12.85
N GLU A 122 19.27 -8.60 12.16
CA GLU A 122 17.96 -8.60 12.77
C GLU A 122 17.86 -9.64 13.89
N ILE A 123 17.06 -9.36 14.92
CA ILE A 123 16.79 -10.32 16.00
C ILE A 123 15.29 -10.60 15.97
N ALA A 124 14.91 -11.84 15.66
CA ALA A 124 13.53 -12.31 15.63
C ALA A 124 12.88 -12.23 17.02
N ARG A 125 11.56 -12.01 17.09
CA ARG A 125 10.83 -12.04 18.38
C ARG A 125 10.86 -13.45 18.95
N GLU A 126 11.11 -13.55 20.25
CA GLU A 126 11.01 -14.81 20.96
C GLU A 126 9.53 -15.20 21.13
N ALA A 127 9.12 -16.28 20.48
CA ALA A 127 7.82 -16.93 20.69
C ALA A 127 7.86 -17.75 22.00
N SER A 128 8.00 -17.09 23.14
CA SER A 128 7.89 -17.76 24.44
C SER A 128 6.43 -17.78 24.92
N ALA A 129 6.02 -18.88 25.56
CA ALA A 129 4.66 -19.04 26.08
C ALA A 129 4.26 -17.98 27.12
N GLU A 130 5.23 -17.26 27.70
CA GLU A 130 5.01 -16.21 28.70
C GLU A 130 4.67 -14.84 28.09
N ARG A 131 5.00 -14.59 26.81
CA ARG A 131 4.81 -13.28 26.16
C ARG A 131 3.41 -13.06 25.57
N GLY A 132 2.54 -14.09 25.58
CA GLY A 132 1.23 -14.04 24.94
C GLY A 132 1.29 -14.19 23.42
N GLU A 133 0.16 -13.99 22.75
CA GLU A 133 0.05 -14.14 21.30
C GLU A 133 0.74 -12.97 20.58
N LEU A 134 1.70 -13.29 19.70
CA LEU A 134 2.37 -12.30 18.86
C LEU A 134 1.41 -11.83 17.77
N VAL A 135 1.04 -10.55 17.81
CA VAL A 135 0.19 -9.94 16.78
C VAL A 135 1.06 -9.49 15.62
N SER A 136 1.02 -10.23 14.52
CA SER A 136 1.64 -9.87 13.24
C SER A 136 0.67 -9.07 12.38
N LYS A 137 1.13 -7.94 11.84
CA LYS A 137 0.32 -7.06 10.98
C LYS A 137 0.68 -7.18 9.50
N VAL A 138 1.89 -7.64 9.19
CA VAL A 138 2.39 -7.72 7.83
C VAL A 138 3.17 -9.02 7.66
N ARG A 139 2.97 -9.69 6.53
CA ARG A 139 3.70 -10.89 6.13
C ARG A 139 4.50 -10.62 4.86
N TYR A 140 5.79 -10.95 4.86
CA TYR A 140 6.65 -10.75 3.70
C TYR A 140 6.85 -12.05 2.91
N ASP A 141 6.97 -11.94 1.58
CA ASP A 141 7.31 -13.04 0.67
C ASP A 141 8.36 -12.58 -0.34
N PHE A 142 9.57 -13.14 -0.22
CA PHE A 142 10.72 -12.80 -1.05
C PHE A 142 10.67 -13.38 -2.46
N SER A 143 9.69 -14.23 -2.78
CA SER A 143 9.49 -14.76 -4.13
C SER A 143 9.13 -13.65 -5.12
N GLY A 144 8.44 -12.61 -4.66
CA GLY A 144 7.88 -11.53 -5.49
C GLY A 144 6.63 -11.93 -6.27
N SER A 145 6.17 -13.18 -6.18
CA SER A 145 5.01 -13.68 -6.93
C SER A 145 3.69 -13.01 -6.55
N LEU A 146 3.62 -12.44 -5.35
CA LEU A 146 2.45 -11.77 -4.81
C LEU A 146 2.37 -10.28 -5.18
N LEU A 147 3.42 -9.74 -5.81
CA LEU A 147 3.46 -8.33 -6.20
C LEU A 147 2.84 -8.11 -7.58
N PRO A 148 1.99 -7.09 -7.77
CA PRO A 148 1.55 -6.65 -9.08
C PRO A 148 2.69 -6.19 -9.98
N ASP A 149 2.50 -6.28 -11.28
CA ASP A 149 3.48 -5.88 -12.31
C ASP A 149 4.04 -4.46 -12.08
N ALA A 150 3.19 -3.53 -11.64
CA ALA A 150 3.59 -2.15 -11.34
C ALA A 150 4.66 -2.06 -10.24
N LEU A 151 4.63 -2.97 -9.27
CA LEU A 151 5.57 -3.02 -8.14
C LEU A 151 6.75 -3.96 -8.41
N GLN A 152 6.63 -4.91 -9.33
CA GLN A 152 7.73 -5.81 -9.72
C GLN A 152 8.87 -5.09 -10.47
N GLN A 153 8.64 -3.87 -10.98
CA GLN A 153 9.65 -3.09 -11.70
C GLN A 153 10.87 -2.74 -10.83
N ASP A 154 10.68 -2.60 -9.52
CA ASP A 154 11.77 -2.41 -8.57
C ASP A 154 12.19 -3.78 -8.01
N PRO A 155 13.42 -4.25 -8.27
CA PRO A 155 13.88 -5.59 -7.87
C PRO A 155 13.94 -5.77 -6.34
N TYR A 156 13.94 -4.67 -5.57
CA TYR A 156 14.00 -4.71 -4.11
C TYR A 156 12.62 -4.77 -3.46
N ASN A 157 11.54 -4.46 -4.19
CA ASN A 157 10.21 -4.39 -3.59
C ASN A 157 9.76 -5.74 -2.99
N LYS A 158 10.15 -6.86 -3.59
CA LYS A 158 9.84 -8.21 -3.06
C LYS A 158 10.39 -8.46 -1.65
N TYR A 159 11.42 -7.72 -1.22
CA TYR A 159 12.00 -7.88 0.10
C TYR A 159 11.38 -6.97 1.17
N TYR A 160 10.71 -5.89 0.74
CA TYR A 160 10.32 -4.79 1.63
C TYR A 160 8.83 -4.42 1.55
N ILE A 161 8.09 -5.03 0.63
CA ILE A 161 6.64 -4.95 0.54
C ILE A 161 6.07 -6.26 1.08
N GLY A 162 5.23 -6.17 2.10
CA GLY A 162 4.53 -7.32 2.67
C GLY A 162 3.01 -7.19 2.52
N GLU A 163 2.31 -8.30 2.66
CA GLU A 163 0.85 -8.34 2.69
C GLU A 163 0.34 -7.94 4.08
N TYR A 164 -0.65 -7.05 4.13
CA TYR A 164 -1.35 -6.76 5.38
C TYR A 164 -2.14 -7.99 5.83
N ILE A 165 -1.99 -8.36 7.10
CA ILE A 165 -2.72 -9.48 7.70
C ILE A 165 -3.98 -8.91 8.35
N ASP A 166 -5.13 -9.19 7.73
CA ASP A 166 -6.42 -8.95 8.34
C ASP A 166 -6.91 -10.23 9.00
N SER A 167 -7.19 -10.18 10.30
CA SER A 167 -7.70 -11.32 11.06
C SER A 167 -9.11 -11.75 10.64
N GLU A 168 -9.85 -10.88 9.93
CA GLU A 168 -11.24 -11.13 9.54
C GLU A 168 -11.41 -11.49 8.05
N ALA A 169 -10.37 -11.33 7.23
CA ALA A 169 -10.43 -11.55 5.79
C ALA A 169 -9.66 -12.81 5.34
N ASP A 170 -10.28 -13.61 4.47
CA ASP A 170 -9.66 -14.81 3.90
C ASP A 170 -8.49 -14.50 2.95
N GLU A 171 -8.51 -13.33 2.28
CA GLU A 171 -7.46 -12.90 1.37
C GLU A 171 -7.01 -11.45 1.65
N PRO A 172 -5.69 -11.19 1.69
CA PRO A 172 -5.19 -9.85 1.94
C PRO A 172 -5.39 -8.95 0.71
N LEU A 173 -6.05 -7.81 0.88
CA LEU A 173 -6.33 -6.83 -0.20
C LEU A 173 -5.23 -5.77 -0.35
N PHE A 174 -4.37 -5.63 0.65
CA PHE A 174 -3.44 -4.51 0.78
C PHE A 174 -2.00 -4.98 0.91
N LEU A 175 -1.10 -4.20 0.32
CA LEU A 175 0.34 -4.34 0.42
C LEU A 175 0.92 -3.16 1.20
N VAL A 176 1.87 -3.41 2.08
CA VAL A 176 2.46 -2.44 3.00
C VAL A 176 3.94 -2.30 2.71
N LYS A 177 4.39 -1.05 2.57
CA LYS A 177 5.81 -0.69 2.51
C LYS A 177 6.08 0.40 3.55
N ILE A 178 7.16 0.27 4.31
CA ILE A 178 7.55 1.31 5.27
C ILE A 178 8.94 1.80 4.93
N LEU A 179 9.04 3.08 4.60
CA LEU A 179 10.27 3.77 4.28
C LEU A 179 10.80 4.49 5.51
N VAL A 180 12.11 4.41 5.73
CA VAL A 180 12.81 5.07 6.82
C VAL A 180 13.44 6.36 6.31
N GLU A 181 13.05 7.47 6.93
CA GLU A 181 13.59 8.80 6.69
C GLU A 181 14.39 9.25 7.92
N PRO A 182 15.73 9.34 7.81
CA PRO A 182 16.55 9.87 8.89
C PRO A 182 16.27 11.37 9.09
N LYS A 183 16.09 11.80 10.34
CA LYS A 183 15.73 13.20 10.64
C LYS A 183 16.88 14.19 10.49
N ASP A 184 18.09 13.79 10.87
CA ASP A 184 19.23 14.71 10.95
C ASP A 184 20.53 14.01 10.53
N ILE A 185 20.66 13.80 9.21
CA ILE A 185 21.82 13.12 8.60
C ILE A 185 23.12 13.91 8.79
N LEU A 186 23.03 15.22 9.00
CA LEU A 186 24.18 16.13 9.05
C LEU A 186 24.76 16.26 10.47
N ASN A 187 24.02 15.88 11.49
CA ASN A 187 24.45 15.97 12.88
C ASN A 187 25.19 14.71 13.33
N LYS A 188 26.50 14.85 13.55
CA LYS A 188 27.38 13.74 14.00
C LYS A 188 26.99 13.12 15.35
N LYS A 189 26.12 13.79 16.12
CA LYS A 189 25.62 13.31 17.42
C LYS A 189 24.22 12.70 17.35
N TYR A 190 23.63 12.62 16.16
CA TYR A 190 22.31 12.03 15.99
C TYR A 190 22.37 10.52 16.24
N ASP A 191 21.57 10.07 17.20
CA ASP A 191 21.33 8.66 17.47
C ASP A 191 19.87 8.37 17.15
N ALA A 192 19.65 7.52 16.15
CA ALA A 192 18.32 7.13 15.68
C ALA A 192 17.54 6.32 16.74
N ARG A 193 18.20 5.67 17.71
CA ARG A 193 17.51 4.93 18.77
C ARG A 193 16.86 5.86 19.79
N THR A 194 17.47 7.01 20.07
CA THR A 194 16.99 7.99 21.07
C THR A 194 16.27 9.18 20.43
N GLY A 195 16.74 9.70 19.30
CA GLY A 195 16.12 10.81 18.56
C GLY A 195 14.93 10.39 17.67
N GLY A 196 14.81 9.09 17.40
CA GLY A 196 13.78 8.48 16.58
C GLY A 196 13.92 8.74 15.09
N VAL A 197 13.38 7.83 14.29
CA VAL A 197 13.38 7.88 12.82
C VAL A 197 12.00 8.28 12.28
N GLY A 198 11.98 8.99 11.16
CA GLY A 198 10.77 9.16 10.38
C GLY A 198 10.41 7.86 9.67
N LEU A 199 9.17 7.44 9.75
CA LEU A 199 8.62 6.30 9.01
C LEU A 199 7.53 6.85 8.08
N ASN A 200 7.71 6.66 6.78
CA ASN A 200 6.64 6.86 5.81
C ASN A 200 5.99 5.49 5.53
N ILE A 201 4.72 5.35 5.88
CA ILE A 201 3.93 4.12 5.75
C ILE A 201 3.09 4.26 4.48
N LEU A 202 3.35 3.40 3.50
CA LEU A 202 2.71 3.41 2.18
C LEU A 202 1.85 2.16 2.03
N ILE A 203 0.58 2.35 1.67
CA ILE A 203 -0.38 1.28 1.44
C ILE A 203 -0.75 1.21 -0.03
N TYR A 204 -0.53 0.06 -0.64
CA TYR A 204 -0.82 -0.21 -2.04
C TYR A 204 -1.98 -1.21 -2.18
N SER A 205 -2.71 -1.10 -3.29
CA SER A 205 -3.65 -2.13 -3.72
C SER A 205 -2.89 -3.38 -4.14
N LYS A 206 -3.27 -4.55 -3.61
CA LYS A 206 -2.70 -5.83 -4.05
C LYS A 206 -3.12 -6.21 -5.46
N GLU A 207 -4.28 -5.76 -5.94
CA GLU A 207 -4.73 -6.05 -7.30
C GLU A 207 -3.95 -5.25 -8.35
N THR A 208 -3.79 -3.95 -8.12
CA THR A 208 -3.28 -3.02 -9.15
C THR A 208 -1.85 -2.53 -8.90
N GLY A 209 -1.35 -2.66 -7.67
CA GLY A 209 -0.07 -2.08 -7.25
C GLY A 209 -0.11 -0.55 -7.09
N LYS A 210 -1.29 0.07 -7.22
CA LYS A 210 -1.46 1.51 -7.08
C LYS A 210 -1.35 1.93 -5.61
N LEU A 211 -0.62 3.02 -5.34
CA LEU A 211 -0.60 3.67 -4.02
C LEU A 211 -1.99 4.21 -3.70
N LEU A 212 -2.56 3.77 -2.58
CA LEU A 212 -3.89 4.16 -2.12
C LEU A 212 -3.83 5.27 -1.08
N THR A 213 -2.90 5.16 -0.13
CA THR A 213 -2.69 6.13 0.94
C THR A 213 -1.27 6.07 1.48
N GLU A 214 -0.83 7.16 2.11
CA GLU A 214 0.43 7.26 2.84
C GLU A 214 0.25 8.06 4.14
N THR A 215 1.16 7.88 5.10
CA THR A 215 1.27 8.73 6.30
C THR A 215 2.69 8.72 6.83
N TYR A 216 3.02 9.76 7.60
CA TYR A 216 4.26 9.87 8.34
C TYR A 216 4.04 9.55 9.83
N LEU A 217 4.98 8.82 10.43
CA LEU A 217 5.07 8.55 11.87
C LEU A 217 6.51 8.81 12.32
N ASN A 218 6.68 9.44 13.47
CA ASN A 218 7.98 9.45 14.15
C ASN A 218 8.08 8.26 15.12
N PHE A 219 8.99 7.33 14.85
CA PHE A 219 9.22 6.15 15.67
C PHE A 219 10.46 6.31 16.56
N VAL A 220 10.35 6.05 17.86
CA VAL A 220 11.46 6.16 18.82
C VAL A 220 11.62 4.82 19.53
N ALA A 221 12.79 4.19 19.39
CA ALA A 221 13.05 2.86 19.94
C ALA A 221 13.19 2.83 21.48
N ALA A 222 13.68 3.92 22.08
CA ALA A 222 13.81 4.05 23.53
C ALA A 222 12.74 5.02 24.07
N TYR A 223 11.78 4.51 24.85
CA TYR A 223 10.90 5.33 25.70
C TYR A 223 11.40 5.33 27.14
#